data_AF-A2BLW7-F1
#
_entry.id   AF-A2BLW7-F1
#
_cell.length_a   1.000
_cell.length_b   1.000
_cell.length_c   1.000
_cell.angle_alpha   90.00
_cell.angle_beta   90.00
_cell.angle_gamma   90.00
#
_symmetry.space_group_name_H-M   'P 1'
#
loop_
_entity.id
_entity.type
_entity.pdbx_description
1 polymer ?
#
loop_
_entity_poly.entity_id
_entity_poly.type
_entity_poly.pdbx_seq_one_letter_code
_entity_poly.pdbx_strand_id
1 'polypeptide(L)'
;MAKIYVLKEPRKDRAWNIYMLREAARLKKWFDGIYYSSKLKRLLAVFRPTPGTHVNLLVFEEMGESVLRDTYRMECPRGCNRCCVFRSGAFMIENEVRQLPPELRERVLRQPSEIIRTPGGPVRIYRLDTEAMGRCIFFDVERGECIIERYGKHLKPIVCLLTYCTVFATRNGKLYLKTGYRSLPDGRVEMFYREVSDKEWNRMIARMGEVWRRYRRVYLSKIREEEETARYASQQPR
;
A
#
# COMPACT_ATOMS: atom_id res chain seq x y z
N MET A 1 18.95 -23.95 -6.37
CA MET A 1 18.79 -22.47 -6.30
C MET A 1 17.40 -22.18 -5.78
N ALA A 2 17.26 -21.27 -4.81
CA ALA A 2 15.94 -20.90 -4.31
C ALA A 2 15.15 -20.13 -5.38
N LYS A 3 13.85 -20.41 -5.45
CA LYS A 3 12.90 -19.85 -6.41
C LYS A 3 12.10 -18.73 -5.75
N ILE A 4 11.80 -17.69 -6.50
CA ILE A 4 10.87 -16.63 -6.10
C ILE A 4 9.72 -16.57 -7.10
N TYR A 5 8.59 -16.04 -6.64
CA TYR A 5 7.44 -15.78 -7.48
C TYR A 5 7.18 -14.29 -7.52
N VAL A 6 7.08 -13.76 -8.74
CA VAL A 6 6.83 -12.34 -8.98
C VAL A 6 5.45 -12.16 -9.58
N LEU A 7 4.69 -11.18 -9.07
CA LEU A 7 3.41 -10.83 -9.67
C LEU A 7 3.65 -10.23 -11.06
N LYS A 8 2.95 -10.73 -12.09
CA LYS A 8 3.03 -10.14 -13.43
C LYS A 8 2.52 -8.71 -13.44
N GLU A 9 2.92 -7.95 -14.46
CA GLU A 9 2.51 -6.56 -14.59
C GLU A 9 0.98 -6.45 -14.83
N PRO A 10 0.35 -5.38 -14.30
CA PRO A 10 -1.07 -5.16 -14.51
C PRO A 10 -1.37 -4.93 -15.99
N ARG A 11 -2.56 -5.37 -16.42
CA ARG A 11 -3.07 -5.19 -17.78
C ARG A 11 -4.01 -3.99 -17.85
N LYS A 12 -4.38 -3.55 -19.06
CA LYS A 12 -5.48 -2.59 -19.27
C LYS A 12 -6.87 -3.22 -19.07
N ASP A 13 -6.97 -4.25 -18.25
CA ASP A 13 -8.20 -4.97 -17.94
C ASP A 13 -8.39 -4.96 -16.41
N ARG A 14 -9.44 -4.25 -15.97
CA ARG A 14 -9.79 -4.11 -14.56
C ARG A 14 -10.14 -5.47 -13.92
N ALA A 15 -10.91 -6.31 -14.61
CA ALA A 15 -11.33 -7.60 -14.07
C ALA A 15 -10.13 -8.54 -13.90
N TRP A 16 -9.21 -8.55 -14.86
CA TRP A 16 -7.96 -9.30 -14.76
C TRP A 16 -7.08 -8.81 -13.60
N ASN A 17 -6.93 -7.50 -13.43
CA ASN A 17 -6.12 -6.96 -12.34
C ASN A 17 -6.70 -7.29 -10.97
N ILE A 18 -8.03 -7.27 -10.82
CA ILE A 18 -8.69 -7.67 -9.57
C ILE A 18 -8.51 -9.18 -9.31
N TYR A 19 -8.61 -10.02 -10.33
CA TYR A 19 -8.29 -11.45 -10.22
C TYR A 19 -6.85 -11.66 -9.75
N MET A 20 -5.89 -10.96 -10.36
CA MET A 20 -4.49 -11.00 -9.98
C MET A 20 -4.26 -10.60 -8.52
N LEU A 21 -4.88 -9.50 -8.07
CA LEU A 21 -4.79 -9.06 -6.68
C LEU A 21 -5.41 -10.08 -5.72
N ARG A 22 -6.50 -10.74 -6.10
CA ARG A 22 -7.12 -11.80 -5.29
C ARG A 22 -6.17 -12.99 -5.10
N GLU A 23 -5.50 -13.44 -6.17
CA GLU A 23 -4.51 -14.51 -6.08
C GLU A 23 -3.28 -14.06 -5.26
N ALA A 24 -2.85 -12.81 -5.39
CA ALA A 24 -1.80 -12.24 -4.54
C ALA A 24 -2.18 -12.14 -3.06
N ALA A 25 -3.43 -11.81 -2.74
CA ALA A 25 -3.93 -11.74 -1.38
C ALA A 25 -3.83 -13.10 -0.65
N ARG A 26 -3.99 -14.22 -1.37
CA ARG A 26 -3.81 -15.58 -0.82
C ARG A 26 -2.37 -15.86 -0.41
N LEU A 27 -1.40 -15.28 -1.12
CA LEU A 27 0.02 -15.46 -0.86
C LEU A 27 0.61 -14.37 0.06
N LYS A 28 -0.21 -13.43 0.54
CA LYS A 28 0.21 -12.24 1.28
C LYS A 28 1.12 -12.51 2.49
N LYS A 29 0.94 -13.62 3.20
CA LYS A 29 1.81 -13.99 4.34
C LYS A 29 3.26 -14.30 3.94
N TRP A 30 3.50 -14.61 2.67
CA TRP A 30 4.83 -14.86 2.09
C TRP A 30 5.34 -13.69 1.25
N PHE A 31 4.70 -12.53 1.33
CA PHE A 31 5.13 -11.33 0.62
C PHE A 31 6.45 -10.80 1.20
N ASP A 32 7.48 -10.71 0.36
CA ASP A 32 8.83 -10.30 0.73
C ASP A 32 9.02 -8.78 0.61
N GLY A 33 8.56 -8.22 -0.51
CA GLY A 33 8.65 -6.79 -0.79
C GLY A 33 8.47 -6.46 -2.27
N ILE A 34 8.59 -5.17 -2.58
CA ILE A 34 8.63 -4.65 -3.94
C ILE A 34 10.07 -4.28 -4.28
N TYR A 35 10.55 -4.73 -5.43
CA TYR A 35 11.92 -4.51 -5.89
C TYR A 35 11.92 -3.85 -7.27
N TYR A 36 12.69 -2.80 -7.48
CA TYR A 36 12.95 -2.26 -8.80
C TYR A 36 14.21 -2.91 -9.38
N SER A 37 14.05 -3.60 -10.51
CA SER A 37 15.17 -4.18 -11.25
C SER A 37 15.59 -3.26 -12.38
N SER A 38 16.76 -2.64 -12.25
CA SER A 38 17.35 -1.82 -13.31
C SER A 38 17.68 -2.61 -14.57
N LYS A 39 17.89 -3.93 -14.47
CA LYS A 39 18.10 -4.81 -15.63
C LYS A 39 16.80 -5.03 -16.41
N LEU A 40 15.70 -5.30 -15.70
CA LEU A 40 14.40 -5.56 -16.33
C LEU A 40 13.60 -4.29 -16.63
N LYS A 41 13.99 -3.15 -16.02
CA LYS A 41 13.32 -1.84 -16.09
C LYS A 41 11.87 -1.89 -15.59
N ARG A 42 11.60 -2.66 -14.53
CA ARG A 42 10.28 -2.79 -13.91
C ARG A 42 10.33 -3.09 -12.42
N LEU A 43 9.18 -2.94 -11.77
CA LEU A 43 8.95 -3.36 -10.38
C LEU A 43 8.61 -4.85 -10.33
N LEU A 44 9.09 -5.52 -9.29
CA LEU A 44 8.89 -6.93 -9.00
C LEU A 44 8.22 -7.03 -7.64
N ALA A 45 6.97 -7.46 -7.59
CA ALA A 45 6.30 -7.80 -6.35
C ALA A 45 6.61 -9.25 -5.97
N VAL A 46 7.50 -9.43 -5.00
CA VAL A 46 8.14 -10.72 -4.72
C VAL A 46 7.43 -11.45 -3.59
N PHE A 47 7.21 -12.75 -3.80
CA PHE A 47 6.66 -13.69 -2.85
C PHE A 47 7.58 -14.92 -2.72
N ARG A 48 7.74 -15.41 -1.48
CA ARG A 48 8.57 -16.57 -1.11
C ARG A 48 7.75 -17.65 -0.40
N PRO A 49 6.77 -18.27 -1.09
CA PRO A 49 5.95 -19.33 -0.51
C PRO A 49 6.79 -20.58 -0.17
N THR A 50 6.38 -21.31 0.85
CA THR A 50 7.02 -22.58 1.23
C THR A 50 6.78 -23.65 0.15
N PRO A 51 7.70 -24.62 -0.03
CA PRO A 51 7.50 -25.74 -0.95
C PRO A 51 6.13 -26.41 -0.77
N GLY A 52 5.48 -26.78 -1.88
CA GLY A 52 4.13 -27.36 -1.88
C GLY A 52 2.98 -26.35 -1.83
N THR A 53 3.25 -25.07 -1.60
CA THR A 53 2.22 -24.03 -1.71
C THR A 53 1.79 -23.86 -3.17
N HIS A 54 0.49 -23.91 -3.44
CA HIS A 54 -0.04 -23.65 -4.78
C HIS A 54 0.20 -22.19 -5.20
N VAL A 55 0.84 -21.98 -6.36
CA VAL A 55 1.06 -20.67 -6.98
C VAL A 55 0.46 -20.67 -8.38
N ASN A 56 -0.41 -19.71 -8.64
CA ASN A 56 -1.08 -19.58 -9.94
C ASN A 56 -0.17 -18.91 -10.98
N LEU A 57 0.46 -19.71 -11.85
CA LEU A 57 1.40 -19.23 -12.88
C LEU A 57 0.75 -18.43 -14.02
N LEU A 58 -0.59 -18.34 -14.08
CA LEU A 58 -1.24 -17.37 -14.97
C LEU A 58 -0.99 -15.94 -14.48
N VAL A 59 -0.94 -15.76 -13.16
CA VAL A 59 -0.82 -14.48 -12.47
C VAL A 59 0.61 -14.19 -12.04
N PHE A 60 1.36 -15.23 -11.67
CA PHE A 60 2.75 -15.14 -11.23
C PHE A 60 3.72 -15.64 -12.30
N GLU A 61 4.93 -15.11 -12.27
CA GLU A 61 6.08 -15.66 -12.98
C GLU A 61 7.08 -16.23 -11.98
N GLU A 62 7.66 -17.38 -12.31
CA GLU A 62 8.73 -17.98 -11.51
C GLU A 62 10.07 -17.40 -11.95
N MET A 63 10.91 -16.99 -10.99
CA MET A 63 12.25 -16.48 -11.26
C MET A 63 13.27 -17.09 -10.30
N GLY A 64 14.54 -17.09 -10.71
CA GLY A 64 15.65 -17.35 -9.80
C GLY A 64 15.90 -16.16 -8.89
N GLU A 65 16.28 -16.41 -7.64
CA GLU A 65 16.67 -15.36 -6.67
C GLU A 65 17.76 -14.42 -7.18
N SER A 66 18.58 -14.90 -8.13
CA SER A 66 19.62 -14.11 -8.78
C SER A 66 19.11 -12.83 -9.44
N VAL A 67 17.84 -12.75 -9.80
CA VAL A 67 17.20 -11.55 -10.36
C VAL A 67 17.15 -10.41 -9.34
N LEU A 68 17.16 -10.71 -8.04
CA LEU A 68 17.14 -9.70 -6.98
C LEU A 68 18.52 -9.14 -6.67
N ARG A 69 19.60 -9.74 -7.21
CA ARG A 69 20.95 -9.19 -7.07
C ARG A 69 20.98 -7.78 -7.67
N ASP A 70 21.42 -6.82 -6.86
CA ASP A 70 21.54 -5.40 -7.19
C ASP A 70 20.23 -4.66 -7.50
N THR A 71 19.09 -5.22 -7.10
CA THR A 71 17.80 -4.53 -7.17
C THR A 71 17.62 -3.53 -6.03
N TYR A 72 16.82 -2.50 -6.28
CA TYR A 72 16.42 -1.55 -5.24
C TYR A 72 15.16 -2.07 -4.56
N ARG A 73 15.19 -2.34 -3.26
CA ARG A 73 14.00 -2.67 -2.49
C ARG A 73 13.25 -1.38 -2.15
N MET A 74 11.99 -1.28 -2.55
CA MET A 74 11.17 -0.10 -2.27
C MET A 74 10.76 -0.07 -0.80
N GLU A 75 10.83 1.10 -0.19
CA GLU A 75 10.53 1.30 1.22
C GLU A 75 9.32 2.23 1.39
N CYS A 76 8.50 1.94 2.39
CA CYS A 76 7.42 2.82 2.84
C CYS A 76 7.76 3.30 4.25
N PRO A 77 8.53 4.40 4.39
CA PRO A 77 9.01 4.84 5.68
C PRO A 77 7.89 5.41 6.54
N ARG A 78 7.98 5.13 7.85
CA ARG A 78 7.09 5.72 8.86
C ARG A 78 7.22 7.24 8.87
N GLY A 79 6.10 7.93 9.10
CA GLY A 79 6.04 9.40 9.13
C GLY A 79 5.85 10.09 7.78
N CYS A 80 6.02 9.38 6.65
CA CYS A 80 5.72 9.94 5.32
C CYS A 80 4.22 10.18 5.14
N ASN A 81 3.38 9.16 5.43
CA ASN A 81 1.91 9.20 5.50
C ASN A 81 1.14 9.74 4.27
N ARG A 82 1.84 10.19 3.23
CA ARG A 82 1.27 10.90 2.08
C ARG A 82 0.19 10.09 1.37
N CYS A 83 0.50 8.84 1.02
CA CYS A 83 -0.42 7.94 0.33
C CYS A 83 -1.57 7.46 1.22
N CYS A 84 -1.45 7.54 2.54
CA CYS A 84 -2.52 7.16 3.46
C CYS A 84 -3.53 8.29 3.68
N VAL A 85 -3.04 9.54 3.67
CA VAL A 85 -3.84 10.75 3.96
C VAL A 85 -4.53 11.31 2.73
N PHE A 86 -3.89 11.29 1.56
CA PHE A 86 -4.39 12.00 0.40
C PHE A 86 -4.59 11.06 -0.78
N ARG A 87 -5.83 11.00 -1.30
CA ARG A 87 -6.21 10.18 -2.46
C ARG A 87 -5.63 8.77 -2.37
N SER A 88 -5.89 8.09 -1.27
CA SER A 88 -5.24 6.82 -0.97
C SER A 88 -5.56 5.74 -2.00
N GLY A 89 -6.74 5.83 -2.65
CA GLY A 89 -7.21 4.84 -3.63
C GLY A 89 -7.27 3.43 -3.05
N ALA A 90 -7.24 3.31 -1.73
CA ALA A 90 -7.17 2.05 -1.04
C ALA A 90 -8.53 1.36 -1.14
N PHE A 91 -8.49 0.06 -1.39
CA PHE A 91 -9.66 -0.82 -1.32
C PHE A 91 -9.22 -2.16 -0.71
N MET A 92 -10.19 -2.96 -0.29
CA MET A 92 -9.94 -4.30 0.23
C MET A 92 -10.83 -5.32 -0.47
N ILE A 93 -10.27 -6.48 -0.78
CA ILE A 93 -11.01 -7.59 -1.39
C ILE A 93 -11.71 -8.39 -0.29
N GLU A 94 -12.91 -8.90 -0.54
CA GLU A 94 -13.73 -9.61 0.44
C GLU A 94 -12.99 -10.72 1.20
N ASN A 95 -12.12 -11.49 0.53
CA ASN A 95 -11.35 -12.56 1.18
C ASN A 95 -10.36 -12.04 2.22
N GLU A 96 -9.87 -10.81 2.07
CA GLU A 96 -9.02 -10.14 3.05
C GLU A 96 -9.83 -9.62 4.24
N VAL A 97 -11.05 -9.12 3.98
CA VAL A 97 -11.97 -8.63 5.03
C VAL A 97 -12.28 -9.72 6.05
N ARG A 98 -12.43 -10.98 5.59
CA ARG A 98 -12.69 -12.14 6.45
C ARG A 98 -11.56 -12.46 7.44
N GLN A 99 -10.35 -11.96 7.19
CA GLN A 99 -9.18 -12.17 8.06
C GLN A 99 -9.03 -11.06 9.12
N LEU A 100 -9.84 -10.00 9.04
CA LEU A 100 -9.77 -8.89 9.99
C LEU A 100 -10.40 -9.24 11.34
N PRO A 101 -9.91 -8.65 12.44
CA PRO A 101 -10.61 -8.60 13.72
C PRO A 101 -12.05 -8.06 13.56
N PRO A 102 -13.01 -8.50 14.39
CA PRO A 102 -14.43 -8.15 14.22
C PRO A 102 -14.71 -6.64 14.07
N GLU A 103 -14.07 -5.82 14.90
CA GLU A 103 -14.21 -4.35 14.90
C GLU A 103 -13.73 -3.70 13.58
N LEU A 104 -12.60 -4.17 13.03
CA LEU A 104 -12.08 -3.69 11.76
C LEU A 104 -12.91 -4.22 10.59
N ARG A 105 -13.36 -5.48 10.68
CA ARG A 105 -14.22 -6.11 9.70
C ARG A 105 -15.51 -5.31 9.52
N GLU A 106 -16.20 -5.01 10.62
CA GLU A 106 -17.45 -4.26 10.60
C GLU A 106 -17.27 -2.86 9.99
N ARG A 107 -16.16 -2.18 10.33
CA ARG A 107 -15.83 -0.89 9.75
C ARG A 107 -15.73 -0.94 8.21
N VAL A 108 -15.14 -2.00 7.65
CA VAL A 108 -15.03 -2.20 6.20
C VAL A 108 -16.38 -2.54 5.56
N LEU A 109 -17.18 -3.38 6.22
CA LEU A 109 -18.49 -3.81 5.69
C LEU A 109 -19.48 -2.64 5.55
N ARG A 110 -19.31 -1.57 6.33
CA ARG A 110 -20.09 -0.33 6.23
C ARG A 110 -19.64 0.60 5.07
N GLN A 111 -18.55 0.29 4.39
CA GLN A 111 -18.04 1.11 3.29
C GLN A 111 -18.73 0.77 1.96
N PRO A 112 -18.76 1.71 0.99
CA PRO A 112 -19.21 1.43 -0.36
C PRO A 112 -18.49 0.22 -0.96
N SER A 113 -19.24 -0.67 -1.60
CA SER A 113 -18.71 -1.87 -2.24
C SER A 113 -19.25 -2.04 -3.65
N GLU A 114 -18.48 -2.71 -4.50
CA GLU A 114 -18.90 -3.13 -5.83
C GLU A 114 -18.49 -4.58 -6.08
N ILE A 115 -19.19 -5.25 -6.99
CA ILE A 115 -18.88 -6.61 -7.42
C ILE A 115 -18.30 -6.56 -8.83
N ILE A 116 -17.11 -7.15 -9.00
CA ILE A 116 -16.42 -7.23 -10.28
C ILE A 116 -16.41 -8.70 -10.71
N ARG A 117 -16.92 -8.98 -11.91
CA ARG A 117 -16.86 -10.34 -12.50
C ARG A 117 -15.45 -10.57 -13.03
N THR A 118 -14.76 -11.57 -12.49
CA THR A 118 -13.38 -11.90 -12.88
C THR A 118 -13.30 -13.32 -13.48
N PRO A 119 -12.20 -13.69 -14.17
CA PRO A 119 -12.03 -15.05 -14.70
C PRO A 119 -12.14 -16.15 -13.65
N GLY A 120 -11.80 -15.85 -12.39
CA GLY A 120 -11.93 -16.79 -11.27
C GLY A 120 -13.22 -16.65 -10.47
N GLY A 121 -14.26 -16.02 -11.02
CA GLY A 121 -15.55 -15.76 -10.36
C GLY A 121 -15.73 -14.31 -9.90
N PRO A 122 -16.93 -13.95 -9.40
CA PRO A 122 -17.21 -12.60 -8.90
C PRO A 122 -16.37 -12.29 -7.65
N VAL A 123 -15.91 -11.05 -7.55
CA VAL A 123 -15.09 -10.54 -6.45
C VAL A 123 -15.71 -9.24 -5.95
N ARG A 124 -16.09 -9.19 -4.69
CA ARG A 124 -16.52 -7.96 -4.04
C ARG A 124 -15.31 -7.19 -3.53
N ILE A 125 -15.28 -5.89 -3.81
CA ILE A 125 -14.28 -4.96 -3.29
C ILE A 125 -14.97 -3.86 -2.48
N TYR A 126 -14.33 -3.46 -1.38
CA TYR A 126 -14.80 -2.40 -0.48
C TYR A 126 -13.84 -1.22 -0.60
N ARG A 127 -14.38 -0.03 -0.86
CA ARG A 127 -13.59 1.21 -0.87
C ARG A 127 -13.14 1.54 0.54
N LEU A 128 -11.87 1.87 0.71
CA LEU A 128 -11.31 2.31 1.99
C LEU A 128 -10.97 3.80 1.98
N ASP A 129 -10.99 4.44 0.80
CA ASP A 129 -10.62 5.84 0.56
C ASP A 129 -11.81 6.81 0.71
N THR A 130 -12.66 6.58 1.70
CA THR A 130 -13.98 7.22 1.84
C THR A 130 -13.97 8.44 2.77
N GLU A 131 -12.89 8.64 3.52
CA GLU A 131 -12.73 9.76 4.43
C GLU A 131 -12.36 11.04 3.67
N ALA A 132 -12.44 12.20 4.34
CA ALA A 132 -12.15 13.50 3.73
C ALA A 132 -10.82 13.51 2.95
N MET A 133 -10.85 14.08 1.73
CA MET A 133 -9.73 14.11 0.76
C MET A 133 -9.28 12.73 0.22
N GLY A 134 -10.13 11.70 0.34
CA GLY A 134 -9.82 10.34 -0.09
C GLY A 134 -8.89 9.60 0.86
N ARG A 135 -8.91 9.99 2.14
CA ARG A 135 -8.09 9.37 3.20
C ARG A 135 -8.55 7.93 3.43
N CYS A 136 -7.62 7.05 3.77
CA CYS A 136 -7.94 5.68 4.12
C CYS A 136 -8.66 5.63 5.49
N ILE A 137 -9.75 4.87 5.61
CA ILE A 137 -10.47 4.65 6.88
C ILE A 137 -9.55 4.10 7.98
N PHE A 138 -8.51 3.34 7.62
CA PHE A 138 -7.58 2.77 8.60
C PHE A 138 -6.45 3.71 9.01
N PHE A 139 -6.40 4.94 8.49
CA PHE A 139 -5.37 5.89 8.88
C PHE A 139 -5.78 6.65 10.15
N ASP A 140 -5.01 6.48 11.22
CA ASP A 140 -5.12 7.24 12.45
C ASP A 140 -4.48 8.62 12.24
N VAL A 141 -5.30 9.67 12.18
CA VAL A 141 -4.83 11.02 11.87
C VAL A 141 -4.01 11.60 13.03
N GLU A 142 -4.38 11.26 14.26
CA GLU A 142 -3.74 11.80 15.45
C GLU A 142 -2.34 11.25 15.63
N ARG A 143 -2.20 9.93 15.48
CA ARG A 143 -0.94 9.19 15.65
C ARG A 143 -0.11 9.13 14.37
N GLY A 144 -0.73 9.34 13.21
CA GLY A 144 -0.04 9.30 11.93
C GLY A 144 0.39 7.88 11.53
N GLU A 145 -0.47 6.89 11.78
CA GLU A 145 -0.17 5.49 11.52
C GLU A 145 -1.38 4.74 10.97
N CYS A 146 -1.15 3.56 10.40
CA CYS A 146 -2.23 2.68 9.97
C CYS A 146 -2.65 1.77 11.13
N ILE A 147 -3.91 1.82 11.56
CA ILE A 147 -4.39 1.03 12.71
C ILE A 147 -4.26 -0.48 12.50
N ILE A 148 -4.30 -0.95 11.24
CA ILE A 148 -4.08 -2.36 10.90
C ILE A 148 -2.68 -2.83 11.32
N GLU A 149 -1.66 -1.96 11.31
CA GLU A 149 -0.31 -2.37 11.69
C GLU A 149 -0.23 -2.94 13.10
N ARG A 150 -1.11 -2.51 14.01
CA ARG A 150 -1.18 -3.01 15.39
C ARG A 150 -1.59 -4.48 15.48
N TYR A 151 -2.26 -5.01 14.45
CA TYR A 151 -2.72 -6.39 14.36
C TYR A 151 -1.85 -7.26 13.45
N GLY A 152 -0.92 -6.65 12.70
CA GLY A 152 0.04 -7.34 11.87
C GLY A 152 0.09 -6.84 10.43
N LYS A 153 1.30 -6.72 9.88
CA LYS A 153 1.55 -6.22 8.51
C LYS A 153 0.80 -7.01 7.44
N HIS A 154 0.62 -8.31 7.64
CA HIS A 154 -0.07 -9.19 6.69
C HIS A 154 -1.58 -8.92 6.62
N LEU A 155 -2.18 -8.20 7.57
CA LEU A 155 -3.60 -7.83 7.50
C LEU A 155 -3.85 -6.58 6.63
N LYS A 156 -2.80 -5.86 6.24
CA LYS A 156 -2.94 -4.75 5.29
C LYS A 156 -3.57 -5.26 3.98
N PRO A 157 -4.40 -4.44 3.30
CA PRO A 157 -4.88 -4.77 1.96
C PRO A 157 -3.71 -5.06 1.02
N ILE A 158 -3.84 -6.08 0.19
CA ILE A 158 -2.81 -6.45 -0.78
C ILE A 158 -2.47 -5.28 -1.71
N VAL A 159 -3.46 -4.46 -2.09
CA VAL A 159 -3.23 -3.27 -2.91
C VAL A 159 -2.27 -2.29 -2.22
N CYS A 160 -2.37 -2.09 -0.91
CA CYS A 160 -1.44 -1.23 -0.17
C CYS A 160 -0.02 -1.82 -0.08
N LEU A 161 0.11 -3.15 -0.17
CA LEU A 161 1.41 -3.83 -0.22
C LEU A 161 2.00 -3.89 -1.63
N LEU A 162 1.24 -3.55 -2.67
CA LEU A 162 1.73 -3.55 -4.05
C LEU A 162 1.89 -2.14 -4.60
N THR A 163 1.07 -1.21 -4.16
CA THR A 163 1.13 0.21 -4.49
C THR A 163 2.14 0.91 -3.58
N TYR A 164 3.42 0.76 -3.90
CA TYR A 164 4.51 1.48 -3.22
C TYR A 164 4.81 2.81 -3.92
N CYS A 165 5.15 3.84 -3.14
CA CYS A 165 5.82 5.00 -3.70
C CYS A 165 7.24 4.59 -4.11
N THR A 166 7.67 4.97 -5.31
CA THR A 166 9.02 4.65 -5.81
C THR A 166 10.07 5.67 -5.34
N VAL A 167 9.78 6.45 -4.30
CA VAL A 167 10.66 7.55 -3.85
C VAL A 167 11.80 7.03 -2.98
N PHE A 168 11.50 6.10 -2.08
CA PHE A 168 12.42 5.59 -1.08
C PHE A 168 12.80 4.16 -1.43
N ALA A 169 14.10 3.88 -1.40
CA ALA A 169 14.61 2.54 -1.63
C ALA A 169 15.84 2.20 -0.78
N THR A 170 16.05 0.92 -0.54
CA THR A 170 17.28 0.36 0.03
C THR A 170 17.96 -0.55 -1.00
N ARG A 171 19.28 -0.60 -0.99
CA ARG A 171 20.05 -1.58 -1.78
C ARG A 171 21.37 -1.86 -1.07
N ASN A 172 21.66 -3.14 -0.83
CA ASN A 172 22.88 -3.59 -0.16
C ASN A 172 23.15 -2.82 1.15
N GLY A 173 22.11 -2.63 1.98
CA GLY A 173 22.20 -1.90 3.25
C GLY A 173 22.27 -0.38 3.17
N LYS A 174 22.33 0.20 1.96
CA LYS A 174 22.41 1.65 1.73
C LYS A 174 21.06 2.25 1.35
N LEU A 175 20.89 3.53 1.66
CA LEU A 175 19.66 4.30 1.41
C LEU A 175 19.73 5.06 0.09
N TYR A 176 18.62 5.05 -0.65
CA TYR A 176 18.52 5.66 -1.97
C TYR A 176 17.23 6.46 -2.14
N LEU A 177 17.34 7.68 -2.66
CA LEU A 177 16.18 8.47 -3.08
C LEU A 177 16.08 8.52 -4.60
N LYS A 178 14.87 8.37 -5.11
CA LYS A 178 14.59 8.56 -6.53
C LYS A 178 14.79 10.02 -6.93
N THR A 179 15.59 10.23 -7.96
CA THR A 179 15.89 11.56 -8.52
C THR A 179 15.12 11.83 -9.80
N GLY A 180 14.67 10.79 -10.50
CA GLY A 180 13.92 10.94 -11.73
C GLY A 180 13.52 9.60 -12.35
N TYR A 181 12.95 9.68 -13.55
CA TYR A 181 12.67 8.52 -14.38
C TYR A 181 12.68 8.90 -15.86
N ARG A 182 12.82 7.88 -16.72
CA ARG A 182 12.70 7.98 -18.17
C ARG A 182 11.76 6.88 -18.66
N SER A 183 10.74 7.26 -19.42
CA SER A 183 9.90 6.30 -20.15
C SER A 183 10.65 5.79 -21.37
N LEU A 184 10.61 4.48 -21.60
CA LEU A 184 11.22 3.82 -22.74
C LEU A 184 10.18 3.64 -23.86
N PRO A 185 10.60 3.49 -25.13
CA PRO A 185 9.68 3.37 -26.28
C PRO A 185 8.70 2.19 -26.16
N ASP A 186 9.08 1.13 -25.45
CA ASP A 186 8.27 -0.06 -25.21
C ASP A 186 7.32 0.07 -24.01
N GLY A 187 7.21 1.26 -23.42
CA GLY A 187 6.35 1.56 -22.29
C GLY A 187 6.97 1.23 -20.92
N ARG A 188 8.19 0.68 -20.85
CA ARG A 188 8.89 0.45 -19.58
C ARG A 188 9.43 1.74 -18.98
N VAL A 189 9.78 1.69 -17.69
CA VAL A 189 10.27 2.86 -16.95
C VAL A 189 11.65 2.59 -16.36
N GLU A 190 12.60 3.42 -16.79
CA GLU A 190 13.90 3.51 -16.14
C GLU A 190 13.82 4.50 -14.96
N MET A 191 14.19 4.06 -13.76
CA MET A 191 14.19 4.91 -12.56
C MET A 191 15.62 5.21 -12.12
N PHE A 192 15.87 6.47 -11.78
CA PHE A 192 17.17 6.93 -11.33
C PHE A 192 17.15 7.16 -9.82
N TYR A 193 18.17 6.63 -9.15
CA TYR A 193 18.33 6.71 -7.70
C TYR A 193 19.70 7.25 -7.34
N ARG A 194 19.78 8.03 -6.27
CA ARG A 194 21.02 8.54 -5.69
C ARG A 194 21.15 8.03 -4.26
N GLU A 195 22.35 7.57 -3.90
CA GLU A 195 22.68 7.21 -2.52
C GLU A 195 22.61 8.45 -1.63
N VAL A 196 22.03 8.30 -0.44
CA VAL A 196 21.82 9.40 0.49
C VAL A 196 22.22 9.01 1.91
N SER A 197 22.53 10.03 2.71
CA SER A 197 22.70 9.88 4.16
C SER A 197 21.34 9.71 4.87
N ASP A 198 21.36 9.16 6.09
CA ASP A 198 20.19 9.11 6.97
C ASP A 198 19.55 10.49 7.20
N LYS A 199 20.39 11.53 7.28
CA LYS A 199 19.93 12.92 7.45
C LYS A 199 19.13 13.40 6.23
N GLU A 200 19.57 13.09 5.02
CA GLU A 200 18.82 13.42 3.80
C GLU A 200 17.53 12.60 3.69
N TRP A 201 17.61 11.30 4.01
CA TRP A 201 16.47 10.40 4.02
C TRP A 201 15.36 10.91 4.96
N ASN A 202 15.71 11.20 6.22
CA ASN A 202 14.77 11.71 7.22
C ASN A 202 14.22 13.09 6.88
N ARG A 203 15.02 13.97 6.25
CA ARG A 203 14.52 15.25 5.70
C ARG A 203 13.46 15.03 4.63
N MET A 204 13.67 14.07 3.73
CA MET A 204 12.69 13.74 2.69
C MET A 204 11.40 13.15 3.28
N ILE A 205 11.51 12.26 4.28
CA ILE A 205 10.35 11.75 5.02
C ILE A 205 9.54 12.92 5.62
N ALA A 206 10.21 13.82 6.34
CA ALA A 206 9.56 14.96 6.99
C ALA A 206 8.87 15.88 5.97
N ARG A 207 9.53 16.15 4.83
CA ARG A 207 8.97 16.95 3.73
C ARG A 207 7.73 16.29 3.14
N MET A 208 7.75 14.99 2.86
CA MET A 208 6.57 14.29 2.35
C MET A 208 5.45 14.21 3.39
N GLY A 209 5.80 14.08 4.67
CA GLY A 209 4.90 14.11 5.82
C GLY A 209 4.25 15.47 6.12
N GLU A 210 4.66 16.56 5.46
CA GLU A 210 3.99 17.86 5.60
C GLU A 210 2.51 17.80 5.21
N VAL A 211 2.15 16.98 4.23
CA VAL A 211 0.74 16.81 3.81
C VAL A 211 -0.10 16.33 4.99
N TRP A 212 0.39 15.32 5.72
CA TRP A 212 -0.27 14.84 6.93
C TRP A 212 -0.27 15.90 8.04
N ARG A 213 0.86 16.58 8.29
CA ARG A 213 0.93 17.63 9.34
C ARG A 213 -0.05 18.77 9.09
N ARG A 214 -0.23 19.19 7.84
CA ARG A 214 -1.23 20.19 7.45
C ARG A 214 -2.65 19.66 7.66
N TYR A 215 -2.93 18.46 7.18
CA TYR A 215 -4.23 17.81 7.36
C TYR A 215 -4.61 17.64 8.83
N ARG A 216 -3.69 17.16 9.67
CA ARG A 216 -3.88 16.93 11.10
C ARG A 216 -4.27 18.21 11.84
N ARG A 217 -3.68 19.37 11.50
CA ARG A 217 -4.05 20.65 12.12
C ARG A 217 -5.51 21.02 11.86
N VAL A 218 -5.96 20.88 10.61
CA VAL A 218 -7.36 21.16 10.23
C VAL A 218 -8.31 20.13 10.84
N TYR A 219 -7.91 18.87 10.90
CA TYR A 219 -8.71 17.80 11.51
C TYR A 219 -8.93 18.05 13.01
N LEU A 220 -7.85 18.38 13.75
CA LEU A 220 -7.93 18.62 15.18
C LEU A 220 -8.67 19.91 15.54
N SER A 221 -8.64 20.95 14.69
CA SER A 221 -9.42 22.16 14.93
C SER A 221 -10.92 21.85 14.84
N LYS A 222 -11.33 21.07 13.83
CA LYS A 222 -12.74 20.65 13.67
C LYS A 222 -13.25 19.82 14.83
N ILE A 223 -12.46 18.86 15.32
CA ILE A 223 -12.85 18.06 16.49
C ILE A 223 -13.08 18.96 17.71
N ARG A 224 -12.18 19.91 17.96
CA ARG A 224 -12.33 20.85 19.10
C ARG A 224 -13.57 21.71 18.97
N GLU A 225 -13.86 22.22 17.77
CA GLU A 225 -15.08 23.00 17.50
C GLU A 225 -16.35 22.16 17.74
N GLU A 226 -16.35 20.90 17.30
CA GLU A 226 -17.47 19.96 17.53
C GLU A 226 -17.65 19.63 19.02
N GLU A 227 -16.55 19.39 19.75
CA GLU A 227 -16.56 19.13 21.19
C GLU A 227 -17.05 20.34 22.00
N GLU A 228 -16.58 21.55 21.66
CA GLU A 228 -17.06 22.79 22.27
C GLU A 228 -18.55 22.99 22.00
N THR A 229 -19.00 22.81 20.76
CA THR A 229 -20.42 22.92 20.38
C THR A 229 -21.28 21.92 21.16
N ALA A 230 -20.84 20.66 21.29
CA ALA A 230 -21.55 19.64 22.05
C ALA A 230 -21.61 19.95 23.56
N ARG A 231 -20.54 20.54 24.13
CA ARG A 231 -20.51 21.00 25.52
C ARG A 231 -21.49 22.17 25.75
N TYR A 232 -21.53 23.15 24.85
CA TYR A 232 -22.50 24.25 24.94
C TYR A 232 -23.95 23.74 24.81
N ALA A 233 -24.23 22.81 23.90
CA ALA A 233 -25.57 22.24 23.73
C ALA A 233 -26.05 21.41 24.93
N SER A 234 -25.14 20.81 25.70
CA SER A 234 -25.46 20.04 26.91
C SER A 234 -25.61 20.89 28.18
N GLN A 235 -25.24 22.18 28.12
CA GLN A 235 -25.35 23.12 29.25
C GLN A 235 -26.56 24.06 29.17
N GLN A 236 -27.35 24.02 28.09
CA GLN A 236 -28.60 24.79 28.00
C GLN A 236 -29.74 24.06 28.75
N PRO A 237 -30.34 24.67 29.79
CA PRO A 237 -31.50 24.09 30.46
C PRO A 237 -32.71 24.07 29.50
N ARG A 238 -33.51 23.00 29.59
CA ARG A 238 -34.77 22.86 28.84
C ARG A 238 -35.79 23.92 29.24
#